data_AF-A0A6C0AMI1-F1
#
_entry.id   AF-A0A6C0AMI1-F1
#
_cell.length_a   1.000
_cell.length_b   1.000
_cell.length_c   1.000
_cell.angle_alpha   90.00
_cell.angle_beta   90.00
_cell.angle_gamma   90.00
#
_symmetry.space_group_name_H-M   'P 1'
#
loop_
_entity.id
_entity.type
_entity.pdbx_description
1 polymer ?
#
loop_
_entity_poly.entity_id
_entity_poly.type
_entity_poly.pdbx_seq_one_letter_code
_entity_poly.pdbx_strand_id
1 'polypeptide(L)'
;MLYLGCFGSNPNNTFFNTTMNLLNLSSEFSQVNDYIIKPRVALALHAYIISRSGAQKLINLLDGKIHNHIDLCIQSLDKQNLVSRFVTNPRLIYQTSTDNTPSQNSSNSYPILFNNILSQFYIDNFVKASYISTVSIFRISDYNITISTLLLFSICLYLYISNESIYFIIVFIISISLPDLFKFNKV
;
A
#
# COMPACT_ATOMS: atom_id res chain seq x y z
N MET A 1 -18.47 -5.28 6.36
CA MET A 1 -17.17 -5.88 6.70
C MET A 1 -16.60 -5.13 7.88
N LEU A 2 -16.10 -5.81 8.91
CA LEU A 2 -15.50 -5.21 10.10
C LEU A 2 -14.01 -5.52 10.11
N TYR A 3 -13.15 -4.50 10.03
CA TYR A 3 -11.70 -4.66 10.19
C TYR A 3 -11.37 -4.64 11.67
N LEU A 4 -10.62 -5.65 12.11
CA LEU A 4 -10.05 -5.73 13.46
C LEU A 4 -8.71 -4.99 13.53
N GLY A 5 -8.09 -4.81 12.36
CA GLY A 5 -6.83 -4.13 12.16
C GLY A 5 -6.77 -3.51 10.79
N CYS A 6 -6.59 -2.19 10.69
CA CYS A 6 -6.32 -1.53 9.41
C CYS A 6 -5.64 -0.17 9.63
N PHE A 7 -5.06 0.42 8.58
CA PHE A 7 -4.38 1.72 8.68
C PHE A 7 -5.32 2.89 9.04
N GLY A 8 -6.64 2.73 8.85
CA GLY A 8 -7.65 3.71 9.21
C GLY A 8 -8.33 3.50 10.56
N SER A 9 -7.86 2.58 11.40
CA SER A 9 -8.39 2.42 12.77
C SER A 9 -8.20 3.68 13.63
N ASN A 10 -7.17 4.47 13.35
CA ASN A 10 -6.97 5.77 13.98
C ASN A 10 -7.51 6.87 13.04
N PRO A 11 -8.59 7.58 13.41
CA PRO A 11 -9.15 8.65 12.58
C PRO A 11 -8.18 9.83 12.39
N ASN A 12 -7.20 9.98 13.29
CA ASN A 12 -6.17 11.01 13.23
C ASN A 12 -4.94 10.58 12.39
N ASN A 13 -4.97 9.43 11.72
CA ASN A 13 -3.88 9.02 10.83
C ASN A 13 -3.82 9.96 9.61
N THR A 14 -2.90 10.91 9.65
CA THR A 14 -2.79 11.96 8.62
C THR A 14 -2.26 11.43 7.30
N PHE A 15 -1.33 10.47 7.31
CA PHE A 15 -0.69 9.98 6.10
C PHE A 15 -1.71 9.34 5.14
N PHE A 16 -2.37 8.26 5.57
CA PHE A 16 -3.28 7.52 4.70
C PHE A 16 -4.54 8.32 4.34
N ASN A 17 -5.05 9.13 5.27
CA ASN A 17 -6.18 10.02 4.99
C ASN A 17 -5.83 11.06 3.93
N THR A 18 -4.64 11.66 4.01
CA THR A 18 -4.20 12.67 3.03
C THR A 18 -3.96 12.04 1.67
N THR A 19 -3.22 10.93 1.60
CA THR A 19 -2.94 10.25 0.33
C THR A 19 -4.21 9.79 -0.37
N MET A 20 -5.16 9.18 0.36
CA MET A 20 -6.40 8.71 -0.25
C MET A 20 -7.36 9.86 -0.59
N ASN A 21 -7.32 10.98 0.13
CA ASN A 21 -8.04 12.19 -0.28
C ASN A 21 -7.52 12.72 -1.62
N LEU A 22 -6.19 12.79 -1.81
CA LEU A 22 -5.57 13.23 -3.06
C LEU A 22 -5.92 12.32 -4.24
N LEU A 23 -6.02 11.01 -4.00
CA LEU A 23 -6.46 10.03 -5.00
C LEU A 23 -7.98 10.02 -5.20
N ASN A 24 -8.73 10.86 -4.48
CA ASN A 24 -10.18 10.87 -4.48
C ASN A 24 -10.76 9.48 -4.19
N LEU A 25 -10.21 8.78 -3.19
CA LEU A 25 -10.63 7.43 -2.77
C LEU A 25 -11.18 7.40 -1.34
N SER A 26 -11.11 8.51 -0.60
CA SER A 26 -11.66 8.57 0.76
C SER A 26 -13.19 8.53 0.78
N SER A 27 -13.71 7.86 1.81
CA SER A 27 -15.11 7.83 2.21
C SER A 27 -15.40 8.87 3.29
N GLU A 28 -16.67 9.09 3.59
CA GLU A 28 -17.09 9.90 4.73
C GLU A 28 -16.80 9.21 6.07
N PHE A 29 -16.27 9.98 7.02
CA PHE A 29 -16.08 9.50 8.38
C PHE A 29 -17.39 9.51 9.16
N SER A 30 -17.67 8.46 9.92
CA SER A 30 -18.69 8.51 10.96
C SER A 30 -18.34 7.63 12.15
N GLN A 31 -18.68 8.08 13.35
CA GLN A 31 -18.59 7.29 14.56
C GLN A 31 -19.89 6.50 14.75
N VAL A 32 -19.79 5.18 14.94
CA VAL A 32 -20.97 4.32 15.19
C VAL A 32 -21.20 4.18 16.69
N ASN A 33 -20.13 3.93 17.44
CA ASN A 33 -20.08 3.94 18.91
C ASN A 33 -18.62 4.15 19.35
N ASP A 34 -18.35 3.99 20.66
CA ASP A 34 -17.01 4.19 21.23
C ASP A 34 -15.95 3.22 20.69
N TYR A 35 -16.38 2.06 20.19
CA TYR A 35 -15.49 0.98 19.75
C TYR A 35 -15.46 0.76 18.24
N ILE A 36 -16.40 1.34 17.50
CA ILE A 36 -16.60 1.09 16.07
C ILE A 36 -16.79 2.41 15.33
N ILE A 37 -16.02 2.57 14.26
CA ILE A 37 -16.09 3.71 13.35
C ILE A 37 -16.29 3.23 11.90
N LYS A 38 -16.86 4.09 11.06
CA LYS A 38 -16.68 4.05 9.62
C LYS A 38 -15.56 5.04 9.29
N PRO A 39 -14.35 4.55 8.95
CA PRO A 39 -13.23 5.43 8.69
C PRO A 39 -13.34 6.05 7.30
N ARG A 40 -12.58 7.13 7.06
CA ARG A 40 -12.39 7.66 5.70
C ARG A 40 -11.69 6.66 4.80
N VAL A 41 -10.75 5.91 5.37
CA VAL A 41 -9.87 4.99 4.67
C VAL A 41 -9.81 3.69 5.45
N ALA A 42 -9.86 2.54 4.79
CA ALA A 42 -9.51 1.25 5.42
C ALA A 42 -8.64 0.44 4.45
N LEU A 43 -7.36 0.31 4.80
CA LEU A 43 -6.33 -0.37 4.03
C LEU A 43 -5.58 -1.35 4.93
N ALA A 44 -4.91 -2.33 4.34
CA ALA A 44 -4.38 -3.53 4.99
C ALA A 44 -5.48 -4.49 5.42
N LEU A 45 -5.89 -5.35 4.48
CA LEU A 45 -6.85 -6.45 4.70
C LEU A 45 -6.22 -7.63 5.47
N HIS A 46 -5.39 -7.38 6.49
CA HIS A 46 -4.71 -8.44 7.25
C HIS A 46 -5.58 -9.08 8.33
N ALA A 47 -6.59 -8.37 8.84
CA ALA A 47 -7.47 -8.89 9.88
C ALA A 47 -8.89 -8.31 9.80
N TYR A 48 -9.87 -9.15 9.48
CA TYR A 48 -11.26 -8.74 9.31
C TYR A 48 -12.27 -9.85 9.58
N ILE A 49 -13.51 -9.43 9.84
CA ILE A 49 -14.69 -10.27 9.92
C ILE A 49 -15.65 -9.84 8.81
N ILE A 50 -16.20 -10.82 8.11
CA ILE A 50 -17.18 -10.60 7.04
C ILE A 50 -18.34 -11.58 7.19
N SER A 51 -19.57 -11.07 7.04
CA SER A 51 -20.74 -11.93 6.98
C SER A 51 -20.77 -12.71 5.66
N ARG A 52 -21.43 -13.87 5.64
CA ARG A 52 -21.64 -14.65 4.40
C ARG A 52 -22.25 -13.80 3.28
N SER A 53 -23.25 -12.99 3.60
CA SER A 53 -23.89 -12.08 2.65
C SER A 53 -22.93 -11.01 2.13
N GLY A 54 -22.09 -10.45 3.01
CA GLY A 54 -21.06 -9.48 2.63
C GLY A 54 -20.00 -10.08 1.70
N ALA A 55 -19.57 -11.32 1.98
CA ALA A 55 -18.62 -12.04 1.14
C ALA A 55 -19.20 -12.32 -0.25
N GLN A 56 -20.45 -12.80 -0.34
CA GLN A 56 -21.12 -13.01 -1.63
C GLN A 56 -21.23 -11.70 -2.41
N LYS A 57 -21.56 -10.59 -1.74
CA LYS A 57 -21.63 -9.27 -2.37
C LYS A 57 -20.28 -8.85 -2.94
N LEU A 58 -19.19 -9.04 -2.19
CA LEU A 58 -17.84 -8.73 -2.67
C LEU A 58 -17.46 -9.58 -3.89
N ILE A 59 -17.74 -10.89 -3.87
CA ILE A 59 -17.48 -11.77 -5.01
C ILE A 59 -18.21 -11.24 -6.25
N ASN A 60 -19.52 -10.98 -6.16
CA ASN A 60 -20.30 -10.49 -7.30
C ASN A 60 -19.79 -9.14 -7.86
N LEU A 61 -19.25 -8.28 -6.98
CA LEU A 61 -18.72 -6.98 -7.37
C LEU A 61 -17.30 -7.03 -7.95
N LEU A 62 -16.48 -8.00 -7.53
CA LEU A 62 -15.06 -8.08 -7.86
C LEU A 62 -14.69 -9.19 -8.85
N ASP A 63 -15.56 -10.18 -9.06
CA ASP A 63 -15.30 -11.28 -9.99
C ASP A 63 -15.03 -10.75 -11.41
N GLY A 64 -13.88 -11.16 -11.97
CA GLY A 64 -13.35 -10.66 -13.24
C GLY A 64 -12.99 -9.16 -13.29
N LYS A 65 -13.05 -8.44 -12.17
CA LYS A 65 -12.92 -6.96 -12.10
C LYS A 65 -11.79 -6.48 -11.19
N ILE A 66 -10.97 -7.40 -10.67
CA ILE A 66 -9.75 -7.04 -9.92
C ILE A 66 -8.69 -6.56 -10.91
N HIS A 67 -8.50 -5.24 -10.95
CA HIS A 67 -7.57 -4.56 -11.86
C HIS A 67 -6.47 -3.79 -11.11
N ASN A 68 -6.53 -3.76 -9.78
CA ASN A 68 -5.53 -3.13 -8.93
C ASN A 68 -5.43 -3.88 -7.59
N HIS A 69 -4.62 -3.38 -6.65
CA HIS A 69 -4.50 -3.92 -5.31
C HIS A 69 -5.88 -4.03 -4.64
N ILE A 70 -6.15 -5.17 -4.01
CA ILE A 70 -7.48 -5.50 -3.47
C ILE A 70 -7.99 -4.45 -2.47
N ASP A 71 -7.11 -3.89 -1.63
CA ASP A 71 -7.45 -2.81 -0.70
C ASP A 71 -8.02 -1.58 -1.43
N LEU A 72 -7.44 -1.21 -2.58
CA LEU A 72 -7.90 -0.07 -3.38
C LEU A 72 -9.22 -0.37 -4.09
N CYS A 73 -9.39 -1.60 -4.60
CA CYS A 73 -10.66 -2.04 -5.18
C CYS A 73 -11.78 -1.97 -4.13
N ILE A 74 -11.56 -2.49 -2.92
CA ILE A 74 -12.54 -2.46 -1.83
C ILE A 74 -12.80 -1.04 -1.32
N GLN A 75 -11.77 -0.21 -1.20
CA GLN A 75 -11.89 1.21 -0.86
C GLN A 75 -12.76 1.95 -1.89
N SER A 76 -12.59 1.67 -3.18
CA SER A 76 -13.38 2.28 -4.25
C SER A 76 -14.84 1.87 -4.18
N LEU A 77 -15.14 0.60 -3.90
CA LEU A 77 -16.51 0.12 -3.70
C LEU A 77 -17.18 0.77 -2.48
N ASP A 78 -16.44 0.97 -1.40
CA ASP A 78 -16.96 1.63 -0.19
C ASP A 78 -17.25 3.11 -0.44
N LYS A 79 -16.36 3.83 -1.14
CA LYS A 79 -16.60 5.21 -1.57
C LYS A 79 -17.88 5.34 -2.41
N GLN A 80 -18.16 4.36 -3.27
CA GLN A 80 -19.38 4.31 -4.08
C GLN A 80 -20.61 3.82 -3.30
N ASN A 81 -20.50 3.60 -1.98
CA ASN A 81 -21.55 3.04 -1.12
C ASN A 81 -22.04 1.65 -1.55
N LEU A 82 -21.26 0.92 -2.35
CA LEU A 82 -21.59 -0.43 -2.80
C LEU A 82 -21.30 -1.47 -1.71
N VAL A 83 -20.37 -1.19 -0.80
CA VAL A 83 -20.11 -2.00 0.37
C VAL A 83 -20.04 -1.11 1.61
N SER A 84 -20.23 -1.69 2.79
CA SER A 84 -20.07 -0.98 4.06
C SER A 84 -18.90 -1.56 4.83
N ARG A 85 -17.98 -0.68 5.23
CA ARG A 85 -16.84 -1.03 6.06
C ARG A 85 -16.90 -0.33 7.40
N PHE A 86 -16.48 -1.08 8.40
CA PHE A 86 -16.37 -0.66 9.79
C PHE A 86 -15.00 -1.05 10.29
N VAL A 87 -14.49 -0.35 11.28
CA VAL A 87 -13.19 -0.63 11.89
C VAL A 87 -13.32 -0.49 13.40
N THR A 88 -12.61 -1.33 14.13
CA THR A 88 -12.49 -1.21 15.59
C THR A 88 -11.59 -0.03 15.96
N ASN A 89 -12.00 0.75 16.97
CA ASN A 89 -11.25 1.83 17.58
C ASN A 89 -11.25 1.62 19.12
N PRO A 90 -10.12 1.33 19.79
CA PRO A 90 -8.78 1.22 19.22
C PRO A 90 -8.61 -0.02 18.32
N ARG A 91 -7.51 -0.04 17.57
CA ARG A 91 -7.12 -1.18 16.74
C ARG A 91 -6.88 -2.42 17.62
N LEU A 92 -7.42 -3.57 17.24
CA LEU A 92 -7.22 -4.83 17.97
C LEU A 92 -6.04 -5.65 17.44
N ILE A 93 -5.81 -5.62 16.12
CA ILE A 93 -4.77 -6.45 15.46
C ILE A 93 -3.87 -5.57 14.60
N TYR A 94 -2.56 -5.67 14.80
CA TYR A 94 -1.56 -4.95 14.02
C TYR A 94 -1.00 -5.80 12.89
N GLN A 95 -0.62 -5.13 11.79
CA GLN A 95 0.16 -5.76 10.73
C GLN A 95 1.62 -5.85 11.20
N THR A 96 2.17 -7.05 11.26
CA THR A 96 3.54 -7.33 11.77
C THR A 96 4.48 -7.82 10.67
N SER A 97 4.05 -7.73 9.41
CA SER A 97 4.74 -8.31 8.26
C SER A 97 6.11 -7.70 7.94
N THR A 98 6.47 -6.58 8.58
CA THR A 98 7.79 -5.95 8.41
C THR A 98 8.81 -6.30 9.50
N ASP A 99 8.37 -6.97 10.57
CA ASP A 99 9.23 -7.26 11.73
C ASP A 99 9.56 -8.75 11.83
N ASN A 100 8.57 -9.61 12.03
CA ASN A 100 8.80 -11.01 12.40
C ASN A 100 8.53 -12.03 11.29
N THR A 101 7.60 -11.72 10.38
CA THR A 101 7.18 -12.63 9.31
C THR A 101 7.05 -11.87 7.99
N PRO A 102 8.13 -11.79 7.19
CA PRO A 102 8.11 -11.09 5.91
C PRO A 102 6.95 -11.61 5.04
N SER A 103 6.10 -10.70 4.56
CA SER A 103 5.03 -11.09 3.65
C SER A 103 5.59 -11.48 2.29
N GLN A 104 5.08 -12.55 1.69
CA GLN A 104 5.35 -12.85 0.28
C GLN A 104 4.72 -11.80 -0.67
N ASN A 105 3.72 -11.04 -0.19
CA ASN A 105 3.11 -9.94 -0.94
C ASN A 105 4.00 -8.70 -1.03
N SER A 106 5.08 -8.61 -0.24
CA SER A 106 6.12 -7.57 -0.33
C SER A 106 7.37 -8.05 -1.09
N SER A 107 7.19 -8.97 -2.05
CA SER A 107 8.29 -9.51 -2.85
C SER A 107 8.91 -8.49 -3.81
N ASN A 108 8.15 -7.47 -4.22
CA ASN A 108 8.63 -6.44 -5.14
C ASN A 108 9.43 -5.36 -4.39
N SER A 109 10.71 -5.63 -4.17
CA SER A 109 11.59 -4.83 -3.32
C SER A 109 12.59 -3.95 -4.10
N TYR A 110 12.35 -3.72 -5.39
CA TYR A 110 13.24 -2.92 -6.22
C TYR A 110 12.95 -1.40 -6.13
N PRO A 111 13.99 -0.55 -6.07
CA PRO A 111 15.38 -0.89 -5.73
C PRO A 111 15.57 -1.17 -4.23
N ILE A 112 16.36 -2.19 -3.90
CA ILE A 112 16.61 -2.61 -2.51
C ILE A 112 17.20 -1.47 -1.68
N LEU A 113 18.01 -0.61 -2.28
CA LEU A 113 18.62 0.51 -1.59
C LEU A 113 17.57 1.41 -0.92
N PHE A 114 16.48 1.73 -1.63
CA PHE A 114 15.41 2.56 -1.07
C PHE A 114 14.70 1.84 0.06
N ASN A 115 14.43 0.55 -0.11
CA ASN A 115 13.75 -0.24 0.92
C ASN A 115 14.60 -0.40 2.18
N ASN A 116 15.92 -0.55 2.05
CA ASN A 116 16.83 -0.58 3.20
C ASN A 116 16.80 0.72 3.99
N ILE A 117 16.83 1.87 3.31
CA ILE A 117 16.71 3.19 3.95
C ILE A 117 15.35 3.33 4.64
N LEU A 118 14.26 3.02 3.93
CA LEU A 118 12.90 3.17 4.45
C LEU A 118 12.58 2.17 5.57
N SER A 119 13.26 1.02 5.62
CA SER A 119 13.07 0.02 6.68
C SER A 119 13.55 0.49 8.07
N GLN A 120 14.26 1.62 8.14
CA GLN A 120 14.70 2.23 9.40
C GLN A 120 13.59 3.06 10.08
N PHE A 121 12.49 3.35 9.37
CA PHE A 121 11.44 4.24 9.86
C PHE A 121 10.12 3.49 10.03
N TYR A 122 9.50 3.64 11.20
CA TYR A 122 8.14 3.16 11.44
C TYR A 122 7.12 4.23 11.06
N ILE A 123 6.11 3.84 10.29
CA ILE A 123 4.96 4.68 9.90
C ILE A 123 3.71 4.37 10.75
N ASP A 124 3.76 3.25 11.46
CA ASP A 124 2.75 2.72 12.37
C ASP A 124 3.47 1.79 13.37
N ASN A 125 2.84 1.39 14.47
CA ASN A 125 3.47 0.68 15.60
C ASN A 125 4.34 -0.52 15.20
N PHE A 126 3.96 -1.25 14.14
CA PHE A 126 4.66 -2.46 13.68
C PHE A 126 4.84 -2.49 12.16
N VAL A 127 4.70 -1.34 11.48
CA VAL A 127 4.85 -1.25 10.02
C VAL A 127 5.93 -0.25 9.68
N LYS A 128 6.94 -0.73 8.98
CA LYS A 128 8.03 0.09 8.44
C LYS A 128 7.62 0.80 7.15
N ALA A 129 8.21 1.97 6.88
CA ALA A 129 7.94 2.75 5.68
C ALA A 129 8.25 1.96 4.39
N SER A 130 9.19 1.02 4.45
CA SER A 130 9.51 0.10 3.36
C SER A 130 8.31 -0.77 2.93
N TYR A 131 7.31 -0.98 3.78
CA TYR A 131 6.10 -1.69 3.38
C TYR A 131 5.30 -0.90 2.35
N ILE A 132 5.08 0.40 2.63
CA ILE A 132 4.35 1.28 1.71
C ILE A 132 5.06 1.33 0.36
N SER A 133 6.38 1.44 0.36
CA SER A 133 7.15 1.59 -0.87
C SER A 133 7.08 0.36 -1.79
N THR A 134 6.74 -0.81 -1.25
CA THR A 134 6.51 -2.06 -2.00
C THR A 134 5.08 -2.23 -2.51
N VAL A 135 4.14 -1.38 -2.08
CA VAL A 135 2.75 -1.46 -2.55
C VAL A 135 2.69 -1.18 -4.05
N SER A 136 2.05 -2.08 -4.79
CA SER A 136 1.76 -1.90 -6.21
C SER A 136 0.66 -0.85 -6.38
N ILE A 137 0.96 0.23 -7.10
CA ILE A 137 0.01 1.31 -7.42
C ILE A 137 -0.79 0.94 -8.66
N PHE A 138 -0.14 0.34 -9.64
CA PHE A 138 -0.75 -0.20 -10.85
C PHE A 138 0.19 -1.25 -11.48
N ARG A 139 -0.30 -2.01 -12.45
CA ARG A 139 0.46 -3.09 -13.10
C ARG A 139 0.53 -2.83 -14.61
N ILE A 140 1.72 -2.97 -15.19
CA ILE A 140 1.93 -2.97 -16.64
C ILE A 140 2.35 -4.39 -17.03
N SER A 141 1.51 -5.10 -17.80
CA SER A 141 1.72 -6.52 -18.12
C SER A 141 1.96 -7.34 -16.85
N ASP A 142 3.13 -7.91 -16.63
CA ASP A 142 3.48 -8.69 -15.44
C ASP A 142 4.27 -7.91 -14.38
N TYR A 143 4.53 -6.63 -14.63
CA TYR A 143 5.32 -5.78 -13.75
C TYR A 143 4.44 -4.89 -12.88
N ASN A 144 4.60 -5.04 -11.56
CA ASN A 144 3.96 -4.17 -10.58
C ASN A 144 4.76 -2.87 -10.45
N ILE A 145 4.12 -1.74 -10.74
CA ILE A 145 4.70 -0.41 -10.54
C ILE A 145 4.45 0.01 -9.10
N THR A 146 5.53 0.19 -8.35
CA THR A 146 5.52 0.58 -6.93
C THR A 146 5.91 2.04 -6.75
N ILE A 147 5.69 2.57 -5.55
CA ILE A 147 6.15 3.92 -5.18
C ILE A 147 7.67 4.06 -5.40
N SER A 148 8.45 3.04 -5.04
CA SER A 148 9.90 3.05 -5.25
C SER A 148 10.29 3.16 -6.73
N THR A 149 9.61 2.43 -7.61
CA THR A 149 9.87 2.51 -9.07
C THR A 149 9.50 3.87 -9.66
N LEU A 150 8.39 4.46 -9.21
CA LEU A 150 7.99 5.81 -9.64
C LEU A 150 8.96 6.88 -9.14
N LEU A 151 9.49 6.72 -7.93
CA LEU A 151 10.49 7.63 -7.37
C LEU A 151 11.78 7.56 -8.19
N LEU A 152 12.27 6.35 -8.50
CA LEU A 152 13.45 6.18 -9.34
C LEU A 152 13.26 6.81 -10.73
N PHE A 153 12.10 6.57 -11.35
CA PHE A 153 11.76 7.17 -12.63
C PHE A 153 11.74 8.70 -12.56
N SER A 154 11.12 9.28 -11.52
CA SER A 154 11.06 10.73 -11.31
C SER A 154 12.45 11.34 -11.15
N ILE A 155 13.36 10.67 -10.43
CA ILE A 155 14.76 11.13 -10.29
C ILE A 155 15.46 11.10 -11.65
N CYS A 156 15.33 10.01 -12.41
CA CYS A 156 15.96 9.90 -13.74
C CYS A 156 15.42 10.97 -14.70
N LEU A 157 14.11 11.24 -14.66
CA LEU A 157 13.49 12.28 -15.46
C LEU A 157 14.01 13.68 -15.06
N TYR A 158 14.16 13.94 -13.76
CA TYR A 158 14.73 15.19 -13.26
C TYR A 158 16.18 15.39 -13.71
N LEU A 159 17.03 14.36 -13.63
CA LEU A 159 18.41 14.41 -14.11
C LEU A 159 18.45 14.72 -15.62
N TYR A 160 17.60 14.07 -16.41
CA TYR A 160 17.49 14.33 -17.84
C TYR A 160 17.06 15.78 -18.15
N ILE A 161 16.03 16.29 -17.47
CA ILE A 161 15.56 17.68 -17.62
C ILE A 161 16.64 18.68 -17.18
N SER A 162 17.49 18.30 -16.22
CA SER A 162 18.63 19.11 -15.75
C SER A 162 19.84 19.06 -16.70
N ASN A 163 19.69 18.45 -17.89
CA ASN A 163 20.73 18.28 -18.90
C ASN A 163 21.92 17.41 -18.46
N GLU A 164 21.72 16.49 -17.52
CA GLU A 164 22.72 15.48 -17.21
C GLU A 164 22.90 14.50 -18.37
N SER A 165 24.13 14.02 -18.56
CA SER A 165 24.42 13.10 -19.66
C SER A 165 23.67 11.77 -19.51
N ILE A 166 23.22 11.19 -20.63
CA ILE A 166 22.59 9.86 -20.64
C ILE A 166 23.50 8.80 -20.01
N TYR A 167 24.82 8.90 -20.23
CA TYR A 167 25.80 8.02 -19.60
C TYR A 167 25.76 8.11 -18.08
N PHE A 168 25.69 9.32 -17.52
CA PHE A 168 25.56 9.52 -16.07
C PHE A 168 24.28 8.89 -15.52
N ILE A 169 23.14 9.09 -16.20
CA ILE A 169 21.85 8.52 -15.77
C ILE A 169 21.89 6.99 -15.80
N ILE A 170 22.48 6.38 -16.84
CA ILE A 170 22.65 4.92 -16.92
C ILE A 170 23.54 4.40 -15.78
N VAL A 171 24.68 5.05 -15.52
CA VAL A 171 25.58 4.67 -14.42
C VAL A 171 24.88 4.81 -13.08
N PHE A 172 24.07 5.85 -12.89
CA PHE A 172 23.25 6.05 -11.69
C PHE A 172 22.25 4.91 -11.48
N ILE A 173 21.48 4.55 -12.52
CA ILE A 173 20.52 3.43 -12.46
C ILE A 173 21.24 2.12 -12.11
N ILE A 174 22.36 1.82 -12.77
CA ILE A 174 23.15 0.61 -12.50
C ILE A 174 23.64 0.61 -11.05
N SER A 175 24.14 1.76 -10.56
CA SER A 175 24.65 1.90 -9.19
C SER A 175 23.55 1.66 -8.14
N ILE A 176 22.35 2.20 -8.37
CA ILE A 176 21.18 1.96 -7.49
C ILE A 176 20.71 0.50 -7.56
N SER A 177 20.80 -0.12 -8.72
CA SER A 177 20.36 -1.51 -8.98
C SER A 177 21.39 -2.56 -8.56
N LEU A 178 22.61 -2.14 -8.23
CA LEU A 178 23.72 -3.05 -7.95
C LEU A 178 23.40 -4.03 -6.79
N PRO A 179 22.81 -3.61 -5.65
CA PRO A 179 22.41 -4.53 -4.58
C PRO A 179 21.36 -5.56 -5.05
N ASP A 180 20.47 -5.18 -5.96
CA ASP A 180 19.43 -6.05 -6.52
C ASP A 180 20.02 -7.16 -7.39
N LEU A 181 21.05 -6.85 -8.19
CA LEU A 181 21.77 -7.85 -8.99
C LEU A 181 22.42 -8.93 -8.13
N PHE A 182 23.00 -8.56 -6.98
CA PHE A 182 23.62 -9.53 -6.07
C PHE A 182 22.62 -10.40 -5.31
N LYS A 183 21.39 -9.92 -5.11
CA LYS A 183 20.33 -10.69 -4.46
C LYS A 183 19.66 -11.68 -5.43
N PHE A 184 19.70 -11.41 -6.73
CA PHE A 184 19.19 -12.31 -7.77
C PHE A 184 19.89 -13.69 -7.76
N ASN A 185 21.16 -13.73 -7.36
CA ASN A 185 21.96 -14.97 -7.28
C ASN A 185 21.70 -15.84 -6.02
N LYS A 186 20.73 -15.46 -5.18
CA LYS A 186 20.40 -16.18 -3.92
C LYS A 186 19.01 -16.82 -3.91
N VAL A 187 18.33 -16.88 -5.06
CA VAL A 187 17.05 -17.57 -5.24
C VAL A 187 17.27 -18.94 -5.84
#